data_AF-G3IEY6-F1
#
_entry.id   AF-G3IEY6-F1
#
_cell.length_a   1.000
_cell.length_b   1.000
_cell.length_c   1.000
_cell.angle_alpha   90.00
_cell.angle_beta   90.00
_cell.angle_gamma   90.00
#
_symmetry.space_group_name_H-M   'P 1'
#
loop_
_entity.id
_entity.type
_entity.pdbx_description
1 polymer ?
#
loop_
_entity_poly.entity_id
_entity_poly.type
_entity_poly.pdbx_seq_one_letter_code
_entity_poly.pdbx_strand_id
1 'polypeptide(L)'
;MGTLLSRLSVQSRLKSPEGMSLAEFFYQVLQAYDFYYLFQRYGCRVQLGGSDQLGNIMSGYEFIHKYLKLFTFLPLPEIDHIMQLHVKEPEKRGAQKRLAAEVTKLVHGQEGLDAAKRCTQALYHSSIEALEVMSDQELKELFKEASFSELVLDPGTSVIDTCRKANAIPDGPRG
;
A
#
# COMPACT_ATOMS: atom_id res chain seq x y z
N MET A 1 21.81 -5.06 -4.51
CA MET A 1 21.41 -3.76 -5.11
C MET A 1 21.39 -3.77 -6.64
N GLY A 2 22.18 -4.62 -7.32
CA GLY A 2 22.35 -4.69 -8.80
C GLY A 2 21.10 -4.51 -9.66
N THR A 3 20.26 -5.52 -9.86
CA THR A 3 19.19 -5.61 -10.91
C THR A 3 18.16 -4.47 -11.11
N LEU A 4 18.04 -3.48 -10.22
CA LEU A 4 16.98 -2.45 -10.28
C LEU A 4 17.63 -1.06 -10.40
N LEU A 5 18.67 -0.82 -9.60
CA LEU A 5 19.64 0.27 -9.83
C LEU A 5 20.47 0.06 -11.11
N SER A 6 20.57 -1.17 -11.62
CA SER A 6 21.22 -1.51 -12.89
C SER A 6 20.27 -1.40 -14.08
N ARG A 7 18.98 -1.16 -13.88
CA ARG A 7 18.07 -0.88 -15.00
C ARG A 7 18.43 0.47 -15.58
N LEU A 8 18.60 0.50 -16.89
CA LEU A 8 18.97 1.72 -17.62
C LEU A 8 18.00 2.88 -17.34
N SER A 9 16.69 2.61 -17.19
CA SER A 9 15.69 3.63 -16.85
C SER A 9 15.90 4.25 -15.47
N VAL A 10 16.12 3.43 -14.44
CA VAL A 10 16.35 3.87 -13.06
C VAL A 10 17.71 4.53 -12.92
N GLN A 11 18.72 3.98 -13.58
CA GLN A 11 20.08 4.47 -13.53
C GLN A 11 20.24 5.81 -14.28
N SER A 12 19.51 6.00 -15.39
CA SER A 12 19.48 7.25 -16.14
C SER A 12 18.80 8.36 -15.33
N ARG A 13 17.70 8.04 -14.62
CA ARG A 13 16.99 9.02 -13.80
C ARG A 13 17.72 9.35 -12.49
N LEU A 14 18.36 8.38 -11.85
CA LEU A 14 19.24 8.61 -10.69
C LEU A 14 20.47 9.47 -11.02
N LYS A 15 20.99 9.37 -12.25
CA LYS A 15 22.09 10.23 -12.74
C LYS A 15 21.61 11.59 -13.24
N SER A 16 20.30 11.83 -13.29
CA SER A 16 19.74 13.12 -13.70
C SER A 16 19.93 14.16 -12.59
N PRO A 17 20.05 15.46 -12.92
CA PRO A 17 20.29 16.52 -11.94
C PRO A 17 19.16 16.67 -10.90
N GLU A 18 17.95 16.22 -11.24
CA GLU A 18 16.77 16.21 -10.36
C GLU A 18 16.71 14.98 -9.44
N GLY A 19 17.49 13.94 -9.73
CA GLY A 19 17.42 12.66 -9.05
C GLY A 19 16.13 11.88 -9.33
N MET A 20 15.84 10.88 -8.50
CA MET A 20 14.58 10.12 -8.52
C MET A 20 13.98 10.17 -7.12
N SER A 21 12.72 10.56 -7.01
CA SER A 21 12.00 10.54 -5.74
C SER A 21 11.70 9.09 -5.30
N LEU A 22 11.51 8.90 -3.99
CA LEU A 22 11.13 7.60 -3.45
C LEU A 22 9.80 7.10 -4.05
N ALA A 23 8.88 8.01 -4.35
CA ALA A 23 7.62 7.70 -5.01
C ALA A 23 7.82 7.18 -6.45
N GLU A 24 8.67 7.83 -7.25
CA GLU A 24 9.02 7.38 -8.60
C GLU A 24 9.74 6.03 -8.59
N PHE A 25 10.55 5.77 -7.55
CA PHE A 25 11.19 4.48 -7.36
C PHE A 25 10.18 3.37 -7.02
N PHE A 26 9.19 3.64 -6.17
CA PHE A 26 8.16 2.67 -5.78
C PHE A 26 7.06 2.47 -6.83
N TYR A 27 6.88 3.40 -7.76
CA TYR A 27 5.88 3.30 -8.82
C TYR A 27 5.98 1.98 -9.62
N GLN A 28 7.20 1.50 -9.83
CA GLN A 28 7.48 0.23 -10.54
C GLN A 28 6.96 -1.00 -9.78
N VAL A 29 6.95 -0.93 -8.45
CA VAL A 29 6.48 -2.00 -7.56
C VAL A 29 4.95 -2.03 -7.54
N LEU A 30 4.33 -0.85 -7.48
CA LEU A 30 2.87 -0.70 -7.50
C LEU A 30 2.30 -1.19 -8.84
N GLN A 31 2.94 -0.85 -9.96
CA GLN A 31 2.53 -1.34 -11.28
C GLN A 31 2.60 -2.87 -11.40
N ALA A 32 3.61 -3.50 -10.81
CA ALA A 32 3.72 -4.96 -10.75
C ALA A 32 2.60 -5.60 -9.91
N TYR A 33 2.21 -4.93 -8.83
CA TYR A 33 1.14 -5.38 -7.95
C TYR A 33 -0.24 -5.29 -8.61
N ASP A 34 -0.51 -4.23 -9.37
CA ASP A 34 -1.77 -4.06 -10.10
C ASP A 34 -2.01 -5.19 -11.10
N PHE A 35 -0.97 -5.62 -11.81
CA PHE A 35 -1.09 -6.74 -12.73
C PHE A 35 -1.38 -8.06 -12.02
N TYR A 36 -0.72 -8.31 -10.89
CA TYR A 36 -1.01 -9.47 -10.06
C TYR A 36 -2.47 -9.47 -9.56
N TYR A 37 -2.97 -8.31 -9.14
CA TYR A 37 -4.37 -8.16 -8.73
C TYR A 37 -5.35 -8.45 -9.88
N LEU A 38 -5.08 -7.91 -11.08
CA LEU A 38 -5.91 -8.14 -12.27
C LEU A 38 -5.89 -9.61 -12.73
N PHE A 39 -4.74 -10.28 -12.61
CA PHE A 39 -4.63 -11.71 -12.86
C PHE A 39 -5.49 -12.53 -11.90
N GLN A 40 -5.41 -12.26 -10.58
CA GLN A 40 -6.15 -12.99 -9.56
C GLN A 40 -7.67 -12.77 -9.68
N ARG A 41 -8.10 -11.52 -9.94
CA ARG A 41 -9.51 -11.16 -9.85
C ARG A 41 -10.28 -11.29 -11.17
N TYR A 42 -9.59 -11.11 -12.29
CA TYR A 42 -10.23 -11.09 -13.62
C TYR A 42 -9.60 -12.06 -14.61
N GLY A 43 -8.63 -12.88 -14.17
CA GLY A 43 -7.93 -13.81 -15.06
C GLY A 43 -7.11 -13.08 -16.13
N CYS A 44 -6.74 -11.81 -15.89
CA CYS A 44 -5.95 -11.03 -16.83
C CYS A 44 -4.56 -11.65 -17.01
N ARG A 45 -4.28 -12.20 -18.19
CA ARG A 45 -3.03 -12.95 -18.48
C ARG A 45 -2.00 -12.16 -19.27
N VAL A 46 -2.39 -10.99 -19.76
CA VAL A 46 -1.56 -10.16 -20.65
C VAL A 46 -1.68 -8.72 -20.19
N GLN A 47 -0.54 -8.06 -20.01
CA GLN A 47 -0.46 -6.61 -19.85
C GLN A 47 0.44 -6.05 -20.93
N LEU A 48 -0.11 -5.10 -21.67
CA LEU A 48 0.57 -4.39 -22.75
C LEU A 48 1.04 -3.04 -22.22
N GLY A 49 2.26 -2.66 -22.57
CA GLY A 49 2.88 -1.42 -22.14
C GLY A 49 4.00 -1.02 -23.10
N GLY A 50 4.55 0.18 -22.90
CA GLY A 50 5.73 0.64 -23.65
C GLY A 50 6.95 -0.28 -23.43
N SER A 51 7.98 -0.15 -24.27
CA SER A 51 9.21 -0.94 -24.19
C SER A 51 9.96 -0.79 -22.85
N ASP A 52 9.64 0.24 -22.08
CA ASP A 52 10.12 0.57 -20.74
C ASP A 52 9.40 -0.18 -19.59
N GLN A 53 8.23 -0.79 -19.85
CA GLN A 53 7.39 -1.43 -18.83
C GLN A 53 7.56 -2.96 -18.72
N LEU A 54 8.27 -3.57 -19.68
CA LEU A 54 8.46 -5.02 -19.78
C LEU A 54 9.15 -5.64 -18.54
N GLY A 55 9.90 -4.84 -17.79
CA GLY A 55 10.58 -5.26 -16.56
C GLY A 55 9.69 -5.36 -15.31
N ASN A 56 8.56 -4.66 -15.25
CA ASN A 56 7.73 -4.63 -14.03
C ASN A 56 6.81 -5.86 -13.90
N ILE A 57 6.49 -6.48 -15.04
CA ILE A 57 5.49 -7.55 -15.16
C ILE A 57 6.06 -8.93 -14.77
N MET A 58 7.38 -9.09 -14.75
CA MET A 58 8.01 -10.42 -14.80
C MET A 58 8.74 -10.86 -13.52
N SER A 59 8.75 -10.09 -12.42
CA SER A 59 9.65 -10.42 -11.30
C SER A 59 9.18 -10.06 -9.88
N GLY A 60 7.90 -10.18 -9.55
CA GLY A 60 7.40 -9.94 -8.18
C GLY A 60 8.15 -10.71 -7.08
N TYR A 61 8.50 -11.98 -7.35
CA TYR A 61 9.29 -12.82 -6.45
C TYR A 61 10.74 -12.34 -6.29
N GLU A 62 11.43 -12.03 -7.39
CA GLU A 62 12.81 -11.54 -7.31
C GLU A 62 12.89 -10.16 -6.66
N PHE A 63 11.88 -9.31 -6.89
CA PHE A 63 11.79 -8.00 -6.26
C PHE A 63 11.66 -8.11 -4.75
N ILE A 64 10.71 -8.91 -4.25
CA ILE A 64 10.47 -8.98 -2.81
C ILE A 64 11.65 -9.63 -2.07
N HIS A 65 12.25 -10.66 -2.65
CA HIS A 65 13.46 -11.29 -2.12
C HIS A 65 14.62 -10.30 -2.06
N LYS A 66 14.85 -9.57 -3.15
CA LYS A 66 15.91 -8.56 -3.21
C LYS A 66 15.67 -7.42 -2.22
N TYR A 67 14.43 -6.99 -2.04
CA TYR A 67 14.12 -5.85 -1.18
C TYR A 67 14.24 -6.20 0.30
N LEU A 68 13.84 -7.42 0.69
CA LEU A 68 14.12 -7.93 2.03
C LEU A 68 15.62 -7.87 2.34
N LYS A 69 16.48 -8.25 1.38
CA LYS A 69 17.94 -8.20 1.54
C LYS A 69 18.54 -6.79 1.61
N LEU A 70 17.84 -5.77 1.12
CA LEU A 70 18.40 -4.42 0.95
C LEU A 70 17.86 -3.38 1.92
N PHE A 71 16.59 -3.53 2.29
CA PHE A 71 15.87 -2.53 3.08
C PHE A 71 15.53 -3.03 4.48
N THR A 72 16.02 -4.21 4.84
CA THR A 72 15.84 -4.78 6.18
C THR A 72 17.18 -5.27 6.71
N PHE A 73 17.28 -5.39 8.04
CA PHE A 73 18.43 -6.00 8.71
C PHE A 73 18.18 -7.47 9.04
N LEU A 74 17.27 -8.13 8.33
CA LEU A 74 16.96 -9.54 8.56
C LEU A 74 18.13 -10.45 8.14
N PRO A 75 18.45 -11.49 8.94
CA PRO A 75 19.43 -12.49 8.55
C PRO A 75 19.03 -13.18 7.23
N LEU A 76 20.02 -13.49 6.39
CA LEU A 76 19.78 -14.18 5.11
C LEU A 76 18.97 -15.48 5.26
N PRO A 77 19.22 -16.34 6.28
CA PRO A 77 18.40 -17.54 6.49
C PRO A 77 16.93 -17.25 6.77
N GLU A 78 16.63 -16.14 7.46
CA GLU A 78 15.25 -15.73 7.75
C GLU A 78 14.56 -15.25 6.47
N ILE A 79 15.26 -14.49 5.64
CA ILE A 79 14.76 -14.05 4.33
C ILE A 79 14.43 -15.26 3.46
N ASP A 80 15.33 -16.24 3.38
CA ASP A 80 15.09 -17.45 2.59
C ASP A 80 13.87 -18.22 3.10
N HIS A 81 13.67 -18.31 4.42
CA HIS A 81 12.49 -18.92 5.02
C HIS A 81 11.18 -18.17 4.66
N ILE A 82 11.19 -16.84 4.77
CA ILE A 82 10.05 -15.99 4.38
C ILE A 82 9.71 -16.20 2.89
N MET A 83 10.72 -16.30 2.03
CA MET A 83 10.53 -16.52 0.60
C MET A 83 10.01 -17.93 0.30
N GLN A 84 10.45 -18.97 1.02
CA GLN A 84 9.88 -20.31 0.89
C GLN A 84 8.40 -20.35 1.25
N LEU A 85 7.99 -19.67 2.33
CA LEU A 85 6.58 -19.54 2.69
C LEU A 85 5.80 -18.76 1.63
N HIS A 86 6.38 -17.70 1.06
CA HIS A 86 5.75 -16.93 0.00
C HIS A 86 5.51 -17.73 -1.28
N VAL A 87 6.39 -18.66 -1.63
CA VAL A 87 6.18 -19.57 -2.77
C VAL A 87 5.02 -20.53 -2.52
N LYS A 88 4.89 -21.03 -1.28
CA LYS A 88 3.82 -21.95 -0.91
C LYS A 88 2.45 -21.26 -0.88
N GLU A 89 2.40 -20.03 -0.35
CA GLU A 89 1.16 -19.30 -0.09
C GLU A 89 1.28 -17.82 -0.53
N PRO A 90 1.42 -17.55 -1.85
CA PRO A 90 1.65 -16.20 -2.36
C PRO A 90 0.52 -15.22 -2.05
N GLU A 91 -0.72 -15.70 -2.01
CA GLU A 91 -1.94 -14.94 -1.74
C GLU A 91 -1.99 -14.35 -0.32
N LYS A 92 -1.28 -14.94 0.64
CA LYS A 92 -1.18 -14.40 2.00
C LYS A 92 -0.30 -13.16 2.09
N ARG A 93 0.51 -12.92 1.05
CA ARG A 93 1.42 -11.76 0.91
C ARG A 93 2.39 -11.62 2.09
N GLY A 94 2.86 -12.74 2.64
CA GLY A 94 3.68 -12.76 3.85
C GLY A 94 5.00 -11.98 3.70
N ALA A 95 5.70 -12.17 2.58
CA ALA A 95 6.96 -11.47 2.31
C ALA A 95 6.76 -9.96 2.14
N GLN A 96 5.70 -9.54 1.46
CA GLN A 96 5.32 -8.13 1.29
C GLN A 96 5.00 -7.46 2.62
N LYS A 97 4.18 -8.13 3.45
CA LYS A 97 3.83 -7.63 4.79
C LYS A 97 5.05 -7.52 5.69
N ARG A 98 5.96 -8.50 5.64
CA ARG A 98 7.19 -8.45 6.43
C ARG A 98 8.10 -7.30 5.98
N LEU A 99 8.32 -7.15 4.68
CA LEU A 99 9.10 -6.03 4.15
C LEU A 99 8.52 -4.68 4.57
N ALA A 100 7.22 -4.47 4.38
CA ALA A 100 6.55 -3.24 4.78
C ALA A 100 6.73 -2.97 6.27
N ALA A 101 6.57 -3.99 7.12
CA ALA A 101 6.73 -3.85 8.56
C ALA A 101 8.15 -3.41 8.97
N GLU A 102 9.18 -4.05 8.41
CA GLU A 102 10.58 -3.71 8.72
C GLU A 102 10.94 -2.30 8.25
N VAL A 103 10.51 -1.91 7.04
CA VAL A 103 10.79 -0.58 6.50
C VAL A 103 10.05 0.51 7.26
N THR A 104 8.77 0.31 7.56
CA THR A 104 8.00 1.26 8.36
C THR A 104 8.60 1.39 9.77
N LYS A 105 9.01 0.28 10.39
CA LYS A 105 9.69 0.32 11.68
C LYS A 105 11.03 1.05 11.61
N LEU A 106 11.78 0.88 10.53
CA LEU A 106 13.07 1.54 10.35
C LEU A 106 12.92 3.07 10.22
N VAL A 107 11.89 3.54 9.52
CA VAL A 107 11.68 4.97 9.26
C VAL A 107 10.90 5.68 10.38
N HIS A 108 9.86 5.02 10.90
CA HIS A 108 8.89 5.63 11.81
C HIS A 108 8.91 5.01 13.23
N GLY A 109 9.88 4.13 13.50
CA GLY A 109 9.97 3.45 14.79
C GLY A 109 8.86 2.42 15.02
N GLN A 110 8.85 1.86 16.23
CA GLN A 110 7.85 0.86 16.61
C GLN A 110 6.43 1.46 16.65
N GLU A 111 6.29 2.68 17.17
CA GLU A 111 5.01 3.38 17.27
C GLU A 111 4.40 3.63 15.88
N GLY A 112 5.20 4.07 14.90
CA GLY A 112 4.72 4.29 13.54
C GLY A 112 4.30 2.99 12.83
N LEU A 113 4.99 1.88 13.10
CA LEU A 113 4.56 0.57 12.61
C LEU A 113 3.21 0.18 13.19
N ASP A 114 3.01 0.36 14.49
CA ASP A 114 1.77 -0.02 15.16
C ASP A 114 0.60 0.88 14.73
N ALA A 115 0.85 2.18 14.51
CA ALA A 115 -0.10 3.09 13.89
C ALA A 115 -0.51 2.63 12.48
N ALA A 116 0.46 2.35 11.61
CA ALA A 116 0.18 1.89 10.24
C ALA A 116 -0.63 0.57 10.21
N LYS A 117 -0.37 -0.35 11.16
CA LYS A 117 -1.17 -1.57 11.33
C LYS A 117 -2.60 -1.29 11.77
N ARG A 118 -2.81 -0.41 12.75
CA ARG A 118 -4.16 0.02 13.18
C ARG A 118 -4.94 0.62 12.02
N CYS A 119 -4.34 1.55 11.28
CA CYS A 119 -4.93 2.14 10.08
C CYS A 119 -5.36 1.07 9.06
N THR A 120 -4.50 0.09 8.81
CA THR A 120 -4.79 -1.02 7.87
C THR A 120 -5.93 -1.91 8.37
N GLN A 121 -6.02 -2.15 9.68
CA GLN A 121 -7.11 -2.92 10.28
C GLN A 121 -8.44 -2.17 10.22
N ALA A 122 -8.43 -0.88 10.54
CA ALA A 122 -9.62 -0.03 10.46
C ALA A 122 -10.20 0.02 9.03
N LEU A 123 -9.34 0.28 8.02
CA LEU A 123 -9.80 0.45 6.63
C LEU A 123 -10.23 -0.86 5.94
N TYR A 124 -9.45 -1.92 6.10
CA TYR A 124 -9.62 -3.13 5.28
C TYR A 124 -10.28 -4.30 6.01
N HIS A 125 -10.37 -4.24 7.35
CA HIS A 125 -10.93 -5.31 8.16
C HIS A 125 -12.14 -4.85 8.99
N SER A 126 -12.62 -3.62 8.75
CA SER A 126 -13.79 -3.03 9.40
C SER A 126 -13.77 -3.16 10.92
N SER A 127 -12.57 -3.14 11.53
CA SER A 127 -12.42 -3.24 12.98
C SER A 127 -12.76 -1.90 13.60
N ILE A 128 -13.88 -1.87 14.34
CA ILE A 128 -14.33 -0.70 15.09
C ILE A 128 -13.41 -0.47 16.29
N GLU A 129 -12.88 -1.54 16.87
CA GLU A 129 -11.94 -1.50 17.98
C GLU A 129 -10.64 -0.78 17.60
N ALA A 130 -10.19 -0.96 16.36
CA ALA A 130 -9.02 -0.25 15.83
C ALA A 130 -9.26 1.26 15.74
N LEU A 131 -10.49 1.70 15.38
CA LEU A 131 -10.85 3.12 15.32
C LEU A 131 -10.96 3.75 16.71
N GLU A 132 -11.44 3.00 17.71
CA GLU A 132 -11.64 3.50 19.08
C GLU A 132 -10.33 3.89 19.76
N VAL A 133 -9.25 3.15 19.49
CA VAL A 133 -7.93 3.38 20.11
C VAL A 133 -7.02 4.30 19.30
N MET A 134 -7.48 4.81 18.16
CA MET A 134 -6.72 5.75 17.33
C MET A 134 -6.80 7.18 17.87
N SER A 135 -5.69 7.89 17.80
CA SER A 135 -5.62 9.32 18.11
C SER A 135 -6.27 10.18 17.02
N ASP A 136 -6.67 11.41 17.37
CA ASP A 136 -7.21 12.39 16.41
C ASP A 136 -6.30 12.61 15.21
N GLN A 137 -4.98 12.58 15.43
CA GLN A 137 -4.00 12.78 14.36
C GLN A 137 -3.95 11.57 13.42
N GLU A 138 -4.02 10.35 13.95
CA GLU A 138 -4.10 9.14 13.13
C GLU A 138 -5.41 9.08 12.33
N LEU A 139 -6.54 9.49 12.91
CA LEU A 139 -7.83 9.57 12.20
C LEU A 139 -7.78 10.60 11.06
N LYS A 140 -7.19 11.77 11.30
CA LYS A 140 -6.98 12.79 10.26
C LYS A 140 -6.08 12.28 9.13
N GLU A 141 -5.00 11.57 9.46
CA GLU A 141 -4.12 10.98 8.45
C GLU A 141 -4.83 9.86 7.66
N LEU A 142 -5.64 9.03 8.35
CA LEU A 142 -6.42 7.94 7.75
C LEU A 142 -7.42 8.43 6.69
N PHE A 143 -8.11 9.53 7.01
CA PHE A 143 -9.16 10.13 6.18
C PHE A 143 -8.67 11.37 5.42
N LYS A 144 -7.36 11.57 5.30
CA LYS A 144 -6.76 12.76 4.67
C LYS A 144 -7.23 13.00 3.24
N GLU A 145 -7.37 11.93 2.47
CA GLU A 145 -7.85 11.94 1.09
C GLU A 145 -9.36 11.67 0.99
N ALA A 146 -10.03 11.43 2.13
CA ALA A 146 -11.46 11.22 2.15
C ALA A 146 -12.19 12.56 2.13
N SER A 147 -13.32 12.59 1.43
CA SER A 147 -14.21 13.74 1.45
C SER A 147 -14.78 13.91 2.86
N PHE A 148 -14.53 15.05 3.49
CA PHE A 148 -15.13 15.40 4.78
C PHE A 148 -16.20 16.47 4.59
N SER A 149 -17.20 16.45 5.46
CA SER A 149 -18.23 17.49 5.55
C SER A 149 -18.32 17.92 7.01
N GLU A 150 -18.07 19.20 7.28
CA GLU A 150 -18.31 19.76 8.60
C GLU A 150 -19.81 20.03 8.75
N LEU A 151 -20.41 19.39 9.76
CA LEU A 151 -21.84 19.47 10.02
C LEU A 151 -22.09 20.01 11.42
N VAL A 152 -22.95 21.03 11.50
CA VAL A 152 -23.55 21.43 12.76
C VAL A 152 -24.78 20.55 12.99
N LEU A 153 -24.76 19.80 14.09
CA LEU A 153 -25.85 18.90 14.47
C LEU A 153 -26.79 19.60 15.45
N ASP A 154 -28.06 19.66 15.09
CA ASP A 154 -29.12 20.15 15.96
C ASP A 154 -29.72 18.98 16.77
N PRO A 155 -30.18 19.20 18.01
CA PRO A 155 -30.89 18.17 18.77
C PRO A 155 -32.07 17.60 17.96
N GLY A 156 -32.08 16.28 17.75
CA GLY A 156 -33.08 15.59 16.92
C GLY A 156 -32.66 15.33 15.47
N THR A 157 -31.45 15.73 15.05
CA THR A 157 -30.91 15.36 13.73
C THR A 157 -30.78 13.84 13.61
N SER A 158 -31.49 13.23 12.65
CA SER A 158 -31.40 11.79 12.40
C SER A 158 -30.14 11.44 11.59
N VAL A 159 -29.72 10.17 11.61
CA VAL A 159 -28.59 9.70 10.78
C VAL A 159 -28.85 9.97 9.29
N ILE A 160 -30.10 9.85 8.83
CA ILE A 160 -30.49 10.14 7.44
C ILE A 160 -30.30 11.62 7.13
N ASP A 161 -30.70 12.51 8.04
CA ASP A 161 -30.51 13.95 7.85
C ASP A 161 -29.03 14.32 7.80
N THR A 162 -28.20 13.69 8.64
CA THR A 162 -26.75 13.84 8.60
C THR A 162 -26.18 13.38 7.26
N CYS A 163 -26.59 12.21 6.76
CA CYS A 163 -26.13 11.69 5.46
C CYS A 163 -26.56 12.58 4.29
N ARG A 164 -27.77 13.15 4.32
CA ARG A 164 -28.23 14.12 3.31
C ARG A 164 -27.44 15.42 3.38
N LYS A 165 -27.25 15.99 4.59
CA LYS A 165 -26.44 17.19 4.79
C LYS A 165 -24.98 16.98 4.33
N ALA A 166 -24.45 15.76 4.45
CA ALA A 166 -23.12 15.38 3.98
C ALA A 166 -23.05 15.06 2.47
N ASN A 167 -24.16 15.16 1.72
CA ASN A 167 -24.26 14.68 0.34
C ASN A 167 -23.83 13.21 0.15
N ALA A 168 -23.97 12.39 1.19
CA ALA A 168 -23.65 10.96 1.15
C ALA A 168 -24.77 10.13 0.49
N ILE A 169 -25.95 10.71 0.28
CA ILE A 169 -27.09 10.11 -0.41
C ILE A 169 -27.48 11.02 -1.59
N PRO A 170 -27.54 10.50 -2.83
CA PRO A 170 -27.97 11.28 -3.99
C PRO A 170 -29.48 11.53 -3.97
N ASP A 171 -29.93 12.72 -4.36
CA ASP A 171 -31.36 13.07 -4.41
C ASP A 171 -32.09 12.32 -5.55
N GLY A 172 -33.11 11.51 -5.24
CA GLY A 172 -34.01 10.89 -6.24
C GLY A 172 -34.90 9.76 -5.71
N PRO A 173 -35.70 9.08 -6.56
CA PRO A 173 -36.60 7.99 -6.11
C PRO A 173 -35.87 6.72 -5.60
N ARG A 174 -34.53 6.72 -5.62
CA ARG A 174 -33.67 5.70 -4.99
C ARG A 174 -32.74 6.28 -3.90
N GLY A 175 -33.00 7.51 -3.41
CA GLY A 175 -32.26 8.23 -2.36
C GLY A 175 -33.00 9.47 -1.83
#